data_AF-A0A2E3DAG5-F1
#
_entry.id   AF-A0A2E3DAG5-F1
#
_cell.length_a   1.000
_cell.length_b   1.000
_cell.length_c   1.000
_cell.angle_alpha   90.00
_cell.angle_beta   90.00
_cell.angle_gamma   90.00
#
_symmetry.space_group_name_H-M   'P 1'
#
loop_
_entity.id
_entity.type
_entity.pdbx_description
1 polymer ?
#
loop_
_entity_poly.entity_id
_entity_poly.type
_entity_poly.pdbx_seq_one_letter_code
_entity_poly.pdbx_strand_id
1 'polypeptide(L)'
;MEFFTDRLRQELTTDEGCRYETYLCSENKLTGGIGHLILGTDEEYDKPIGSSISKERVTEWFEKDIQMTLDDCKKVYEDWDNMHEEVKLICANMMFQLGRPRYSGFKKKIQAVKDKQWLEAANQMQDSRWYNQTKNRADRLITRMKNIATIATLDMINDV
;
A
#
# COMPACT_ATOMS: atom_id res chain seq x y z
N MET A 1 -12.27 3.27 12.80
CA MET A 1 -12.14 2.74 11.43
C MET A 1 -11.89 3.87 10.43
N GLU A 2 -12.61 4.99 10.51
CA GLU A 2 -12.39 6.20 9.70
C GLU A 2 -10.94 6.73 9.75
N PHE A 3 -10.36 6.82 10.96
CA PHE A 3 -8.96 7.25 11.15
C PHE A 3 -7.91 6.39 10.43
N PHE A 4 -8.13 5.07 10.30
CA PHE A 4 -7.18 4.19 9.61
C PHE A 4 -7.12 4.50 8.12
N THR A 5 -8.30 4.59 7.49
CA THR A 5 -8.43 4.88 6.07
C THR A 5 -7.93 6.28 5.74
N ASP A 6 -8.14 7.25 6.64
CA ASP A 6 -7.61 8.60 6.46
C ASP A 6 -6.08 8.65 6.53
N ARG A 7 -5.46 7.95 7.48
CA ARG A 7 -4.00 7.80 7.53
C ARG A 7 -3.47 7.14 6.26
N LEU A 8 -4.08 6.04 5.83
CA LEU A 8 -3.70 5.35 4.60
C LEU A 8 -3.82 6.26 3.37
N ARG A 9 -4.89 7.05 3.27
CA ARG A 9 -5.10 8.05 2.20
C ARG A 9 -3.99 9.09 2.18
N GLN A 10 -3.63 9.66 3.33
CA GLN A 10 -2.56 10.66 3.41
C GLN A 10 -1.20 10.07 2.99
N GLU A 11 -0.90 8.83 3.42
CA GLU A 11 0.32 8.14 3.02
C GLU A 11 0.36 7.87 1.52
N LEU A 12 -0.71 7.34 0.95
CA LEU A 12 -0.80 7.05 -0.49
C LEU A 12 -0.75 8.33 -1.33
N THR A 13 -1.41 9.40 -0.90
CA THR A 13 -1.32 10.71 -1.58
C THR A 13 0.11 11.24 -1.56
N THR A 14 0.86 11.00 -0.48
CA THR A 14 2.27 11.38 -0.38
C THR A 14 3.15 10.53 -1.30
N ASP A 15 2.83 9.24 -1.45
CA ASP A 15 3.60 8.29 -2.25
C ASP A 15 3.35 8.41 -3.76
N GLU A 16 2.08 8.55 -4.15
CA GLU A 16 1.63 8.52 -5.55
C GLU A 16 1.47 9.94 -6.13
N GLY A 17 1.28 10.94 -5.26
CA GLY A 17 0.76 12.24 -5.64
C GLY A 17 -0.74 12.19 -5.98
N CYS A 18 -1.28 13.33 -6.43
CA CYS A 18 -2.66 13.42 -6.93
C CYS A 18 -2.66 14.20 -8.25
N ARG A 19 -3.10 13.57 -9.34
CA ARG A 19 -3.18 14.18 -10.67
C ARG A 19 -4.62 14.19 -11.18
N TYR A 20 -5.10 15.38 -11.53
CA TYR A 20 -6.44 15.60 -12.11
C TYR A 20 -6.43 15.47 -13.64
N GLU A 21 -5.51 14.66 -14.16
CA GLU A 21 -5.37 14.37 -15.57
C GLU A 21 -4.84 12.95 -15.75
N THR A 22 -5.14 12.34 -16.89
CA THR A 22 -4.59 11.03 -17.26
C THR A 22 -3.09 11.16 -17.55
N TYR A 23 -2.30 10.18 -17.11
CA TYR A 23 -0.86 10.11 -17.33
C TYR A 23 -0.40 8.66 -17.50
N LEU A 24 0.85 8.46 -17.94
CA LEU A 24 1.47 7.14 -17.92
C LEU A 24 2.31 6.96 -16.65
N CYS A 25 2.07 5.90 -15.90
CA CYS A 25 2.91 5.53 -14.76
C CYS A 25 4.27 4.97 -15.23
N SER A 26 5.15 4.63 -14.27
CA SER A 26 6.48 4.05 -14.56
C SER A 26 6.44 2.70 -15.28
N GLU A 27 5.27 2.05 -15.32
CA GLU A 27 5.03 0.82 -16.09
C GLU A 27 4.37 1.08 -17.46
N ASN A 28 4.29 2.34 -17.92
CA ASN A 28 3.62 2.75 -19.17
C ASN A 28 2.13 2.36 -19.24
N LYS A 29 1.44 2.38 -18.09
CA LYS A 29 -0.01 2.15 -18.04
C LYS A 29 -0.74 3.46 -17.81
N LEU A 30 -1.93 3.59 -18.41
CA LEU A 30 -2.79 4.76 -18.23
C LEU A 30 -3.27 4.85 -16.77
N THR A 31 -3.06 5.99 -16.14
CA THR A 31 -3.27 6.19 -14.71
C THR A 31 -3.84 7.60 -14.47
N GLY A 32 -4.56 7.80 -13.38
CA GLY A 32 -5.08 9.10 -12.96
C GLY A 32 -5.24 9.20 -11.45
N GLY A 33 -5.64 10.37 -10.95
CA GLY A 33 -5.94 10.57 -9.53
C GLY A 33 -4.76 10.25 -8.61
N ILE A 34 -5.02 9.48 -7.56
CA ILE A 34 -4.03 8.98 -6.60
C ILE A 34 -3.66 7.54 -7.01
N GLY A 35 -2.79 7.42 -8.01
CA GLY A 35 -2.28 6.13 -8.46
C GLY A 35 -3.33 5.16 -9.05
N HIS A 36 -4.51 5.63 -9.45
CA HIS A 36 -5.58 4.79 -9.99
C HIS A 36 -5.22 4.28 -11.38
N LEU A 37 -5.08 2.96 -11.54
CA LEU A 37 -4.88 2.31 -12.83
C LEU A 37 -6.18 2.31 -13.61
N ILE A 38 -6.22 3.02 -14.75
CA ILE A 38 -7.42 3.12 -15.59
C ILE A 38 -7.55 1.83 -16.41
N LEU A 39 -8.69 1.16 -16.29
CA LEU A 39 -9.00 -0.12 -16.95
C LEU A 39 -10.16 0.06 -17.94
N GLY A 40 -10.41 -0.94 -18.78
CA GLY A 40 -11.50 -0.90 -19.79
C GLY A 40 -12.92 -0.76 -19.21
N THR A 41 -13.06 -0.83 -17.89
CA THR A 41 -14.31 -0.56 -17.16
C THR A 41 -14.49 0.92 -16.82
N ASP A 42 -13.45 1.73 -16.94
CA ASP A 42 -13.47 3.15 -16.62
C ASP A 42 -13.76 3.97 -17.88
N GLU A 43 -14.56 5.02 -17.74
CA GLU A 43 -14.91 5.93 -18.85
C GLU A 43 -13.69 6.62 -19.46
N GLU A 44 -12.58 6.66 -18.71
CA GLU A 44 -11.32 7.26 -19.08
C GLU A 44 -10.40 6.35 -19.92
N TYR A 45 -10.74 5.08 -20.12
CA TYR A 45 -9.84 4.08 -20.72
C TYR A 45 -9.27 4.47 -22.09
N ASP A 46 -10.14 4.98 -22.98
CA ASP A 46 -9.77 5.37 -24.34
C ASP A 46 -9.44 6.88 -24.45
N LYS A 47 -9.38 7.59 -23.32
CA LYS A 47 -9.06 9.02 -23.33
C LYS A 47 -7.55 9.23 -23.54
N PRO A 48 -7.15 10.25 -24.33
CA PRO A 48 -5.73 10.55 -24.54
C PRO A 48 -5.07 11.02 -23.24
N ILE A 49 -3.75 10.77 -23.12
CA ILE A 49 -2.92 11.30 -22.02
C ILE A 49 -3.11 12.82 -21.90
N GLY A 50 -3.24 13.34 -20.68
CA GLY A 50 -3.53 14.73 -20.39
C GLY A 50 -5.02 15.06 -20.36
N SER A 51 -5.91 14.09 -20.59
CA SER A 51 -7.35 14.29 -20.42
C SER A 51 -7.69 14.62 -18.96
N SER A 52 -8.45 15.70 -18.77
CA SER A 52 -8.88 16.19 -17.46
C SER A 52 -9.79 15.21 -16.72
N ILE A 53 -9.63 15.14 -15.40
CA ILE A 53 -10.36 14.28 -14.48
C ILE A 53 -10.88 15.16 -13.35
N SER A 54 -12.18 15.11 -13.07
CA SER A 54 -12.79 15.91 -12.01
C SER A 54 -12.32 15.45 -10.62
N LYS A 55 -12.40 16.34 -9.64
CA LYS A 55 -12.05 16.02 -8.26
C LYS A 55 -12.98 14.96 -7.68
N GLU A 56 -14.25 15.01 -8.03
CA GLU A 56 -15.28 14.05 -7.65
C GLU A 56 -14.92 12.66 -8.17
N ARG A 57 -14.48 12.57 -9.44
CA ARG A 57 -14.06 11.32 -10.06
C ARG A 57 -12.79 10.74 -9.42
N VAL A 58 -11.80 11.58 -9.12
CA VAL A 58 -10.61 11.15 -8.36
C VAL A 58 -10.98 10.60 -6.98
N THR A 59 -11.96 11.22 -6.32
CA THR A 59 -12.44 10.78 -5.00
C THR A 59 -13.14 9.42 -5.10
N GLU A 60 -14.04 9.26 -6.06
CA GLU A 60 -14.75 8.01 -6.34
C GLU A 60 -13.78 6.84 -6.60
N TRP A 61 -12.80 7.04 -7.49
CA TRP A 61 -11.78 6.03 -7.77
C TRP A 61 -10.99 5.65 -6.53
N PHE A 62 -10.55 6.63 -5.76
CA PHE A 62 -9.74 6.38 -4.58
C PHE A 62 -10.51 5.56 -3.52
N GLU A 63 -11.79 5.87 -3.30
CA GLU A 63 -12.64 5.10 -2.38
C GLU A 63 -12.79 3.65 -2.81
N LYS A 64 -13.03 3.43 -4.11
CA LYS A 64 -13.10 2.08 -4.70
C LYS A 64 -11.78 1.32 -4.56
N ASP A 65 -10.66 1.96 -4.88
CA ASP A 65 -9.32 1.34 -4.84
C ASP A 65 -8.89 0.97 -3.42
N ILE A 66 -9.19 1.84 -2.44
CA ILE A 66 -8.97 1.53 -1.02
C ILE A 66 -9.81 0.32 -0.61
N GLN A 67 -11.09 0.29 -0.95
CA GLN A 67 -11.96 -0.82 -0.54
C GLN A 67 -11.44 -2.15 -1.12
N MET A 68 -11.09 -2.16 -2.41
CA MET A 68 -10.46 -3.33 -3.06
C MET A 68 -9.15 -3.74 -2.37
N THR A 69 -8.31 -2.76 -2.01
CA THR A 69 -7.04 -2.99 -1.31
C THR A 69 -7.26 -3.68 0.04
N LEU A 70 -8.22 -3.20 0.84
CA LEU A 70 -8.53 -3.77 2.15
C LEU A 70 -9.10 -5.19 2.03
N ASP A 71 -9.98 -5.42 1.06
CA ASP A 71 -10.53 -6.75 0.80
C ASP A 71 -9.46 -7.74 0.35
N ASP A 72 -8.50 -7.29 -0.47
CA ASP A 72 -7.37 -8.11 -0.88
C ASP A 72 -6.39 -8.37 0.27
N CYS A 73 -6.19 -7.41 1.17
CA CYS A 73 -5.45 -7.63 2.41
C CYS A 73 -6.09 -8.72 3.28
N LYS A 74 -7.42 -8.69 3.46
CA LYS A 74 -8.17 -9.71 4.21
C LYS A 74 -8.10 -11.11 3.57
N LYS A 75 -7.97 -11.20 2.24
CA LYS A 75 -7.74 -12.48 1.53
C LYS A 75 -6.34 -13.05 1.79
N VAL A 76 -5.34 -12.21 2.07
CA VAL A 76 -3.95 -12.66 2.34
C VAL A 76 -3.72 -12.93 3.83
N TYR A 77 -4.36 -12.13 4.69
CA TYR A 77 -4.25 -12.19 6.13
C TYR A 77 -5.61 -12.50 6.75
N GLU A 78 -5.84 -13.76 7.10
CA GLU A 78 -7.10 -14.22 7.69
C GLU A 78 -7.43 -13.46 8.99
N ASP A 79 -6.42 -13.16 9.81
CA ASP A 79 -6.55 -12.43 11.08
C ASP A 79 -6.38 -10.91 10.92
N TRP A 80 -6.68 -10.36 9.73
CA TRP A 80 -6.42 -8.95 9.40
C TRP A 80 -6.91 -7.98 10.46
N ASP A 81 -8.15 -8.12 10.92
CA ASP A 81 -8.77 -7.13 11.80
C ASP A 81 -8.04 -7.02 13.16
N ASN A 82 -7.41 -8.10 13.63
CA ASN A 82 -6.67 -8.16 14.90
C ASN A 82 -5.16 -7.84 14.76
N MET A 83 -4.66 -7.63 13.55
CA MET A 83 -3.26 -7.26 13.34
C MET A 83 -2.95 -5.87 13.91
N HIS A 84 -1.69 -5.67 14.33
CA HIS A 84 -1.16 -4.38 14.76
C HIS A 84 -1.40 -3.31 13.68
N GLU A 85 -1.92 -2.14 14.07
CA GLU A 85 -2.38 -1.10 13.14
C GLU A 85 -1.28 -0.65 12.17
N GLU A 86 -0.07 -0.42 12.67
CA GLU A 86 1.06 0.01 11.83
C GLU A 86 1.45 -1.07 10.80
N VAL A 87 1.33 -2.36 11.14
CA VAL A 87 1.56 -3.47 10.19
C VAL A 87 0.48 -3.46 9.11
N LYS A 88 -0.78 -3.24 9.49
CA LYS A 88 -1.89 -3.09 8.53
C LYS A 88 -1.64 -1.94 7.56
N LEU A 89 -1.23 -0.76 8.04
CA LEU A 89 -0.93 0.39 7.18
C LEU A 89 0.17 0.07 6.18
N ILE A 90 1.29 -0.52 6.62
CA ILE A 90 2.39 -0.91 5.73
C ILE A 90 1.93 -1.93 4.70
N CYS A 91 1.18 -2.96 5.11
CA CYS A 91 0.69 -4.00 4.22
C CYS A 91 -0.31 -3.45 3.18
N ALA A 92 -1.26 -2.62 3.62
CA ALA A 92 -2.25 -1.99 2.73
C ALA A 92 -1.58 -1.02 1.75
N ASN A 93 -0.62 -0.22 2.21
CA ASN A 93 0.13 0.69 1.34
C ASN A 93 0.88 -0.07 0.23
N MET A 94 1.58 -1.16 0.57
CA MET A 94 2.22 -2.02 -0.43
C MET A 94 1.20 -2.73 -1.34
N MET A 95 0.08 -3.21 -0.78
CA MET A 95 -0.99 -3.89 -1.53
C MET A 95 -1.59 -2.96 -2.59
N PHE A 96 -1.83 -1.69 -2.24
CA PHE A 96 -2.34 -0.67 -3.16
C PHE A 96 -1.43 -0.50 -4.38
N GLN A 97 -0.12 -0.35 -4.15
CA GLN A 97 0.85 -0.13 -5.22
C GLN A 97 1.02 -1.35 -6.14
N LEU A 98 1.05 -2.53 -5.55
CA LEU A 98 1.43 -3.76 -6.26
C LEU A 98 0.23 -4.51 -6.83
N GLY A 99 -0.94 -4.35 -6.21
CA GLY A 99 -2.08 -5.24 -6.36
C GLY A 99 -1.81 -6.64 -5.78
N ARG A 100 -2.88 -7.37 -5.46
CA ARG A 100 -2.79 -8.72 -4.89
C ARG A 100 -1.90 -9.69 -5.67
N PRO A 101 -1.96 -9.78 -7.01
CA PRO A 101 -1.16 -10.76 -7.75
C PRO A 101 0.35 -10.64 -7.50
N ARG A 102 0.88 -9.42 -7.44
CA ARG A 102 2.31 -9.17 -7.18
C ARG A 102 2.61 -9.21 -5.69
N TYR A 103 1.74 -8.66 -4.86
CA TYR A 103 1.89 -8.69 -3.40
C TYR A 103 1.96 -10.12 -2.86
N SER A 104 1.13 -11.04 -3.37
CA SER A 104 1.15 -12.46 -2.98
C SER A 104 2.47 -13.18 -3.32
N GLY A 105 3.33 -12.59 -4.15
CA GLY A 105 4.69 -13.08 -4.40
C GLY A 105 5.65 -12.92 -3.21
N PHE A 106 5.34 -12.04 -2.26
CA PHE A 106 6.14 -11.77 -1.06
C PHE A 106 5.97 -12.85 0.02
N LYS A 107 6.09 -14.13 -0.36
CA LYS A 107 5.76 -15.29 0.50
C LYS A 107 6.46 -15.25 1.86
N LYS A 108 7.77 -14.98 1.88
CA LYS A 108 8.57 -14.93 3.11
C LYS A 108 8.16 -13.76 4.01
N LYS A 109 7.98 -12.56 3.44
CA LYS A 109 7.47 -11.38 4.17
C LYS A 109 6.09 -11.64 4.76
N ILE A 110 5.18 -12.23 3.97
CA ILE A 110 3.82 -12.56 4.43
C ILE A 110 3.88 -13.53 5.61
N GLN A 111 4.72 -14.57 5.51
CA GLN A 111 4.91 -15.53 6.59
C GLN A 111 5.49 -14.85 7.84
N ALA A 112 6.54 -14.04 7.70
CA ALA A 112 7.13 -13.29 8.81
C ALA A 112 6.11 -12.36 9.49
N VAL A 113 5.20 -11.74 8.74
CA VAL A 113 4.10 -10.95 9.31
C VAL A 113 3.13 -11.82 10.12
N LYS A 114 2.76 -13.01 9.62
CA LYS A 114 1.89 -13.96 10.34
C LYS A 114 2.53 -14.44 11.63
N ASP A 115 3.84 -14.68 11.61
CA ASP A 115 4.63 -15.13 12.75
C ASP A 115 5.07 -14.00 13.69
N LYS A 116 4.61 -12.76 13.43
CA LYS A 116 4.96 -11.55 14.18
C LYS A 116 6.47 -11.23 14.22
N GLN A 117 7.21 -11.67 13.22
CA GLN A 117 8.65 -11.45 13.05
C GLN A 117 8.92 -10.17 12.24
N TRP A 118 8.76 -9.01 12.87
CA TRP A 118 8.77 -7.71 12.17
C TRP A 118 10.11 -7.34 11.52
N LEU A 119 11.24 -7.65 12.18
CA LEU A 119 12.56 -7.44 11.59
C LEU A 119 12.76 -8.29 10.33
N GLU A 120 12.31 -9.54 10.36
CA GLU A 120 12.40 -10.43 9.20
C GLU A 120 11.46 -9.94 8.08
N ALA A 121 10.24 -9.52 8.40
CA ALA A 121 9.35 -8.92 7.43
C ALA A 121 9.99 -7.70 6.74
N ALA A 122 10.70 -6.85 7.49
CA ALA A 122 11.40 -5.70 6.95
C ALA A 122 12.59 -6.09 6.05
N ASN A 123 13.35 -7.13 6.42
CA ASN A 123 14.43 -7.66 5.59
C ASN A 123 13.90 -8.20 4.26
N GLN A 124 12.79 -8.95 4.30
CA GLN A 124 12.14 -9.48 3.09
C GLN A 124 11.47 -8.38 2.24
N MET A 125 11.09 -7.24 2.83
CA MET A 125 10.68 -6.05 2.07
C MET A 125 11.87 -5.43 1.32
N GLN A 126 13.03 -5.34 1.98
CA GLN A 126 14.26 -4.79 1.40
C GLN A 126 14.84 -5.70 0.31
N ASP A 127 14.80 -7.01 0.50
CA ASP A 127 15.19 -8.03 -0.48
C ASP A 127 14.10 -8.26 -1.53
N SER A 128 13.78 -7.21 -2.29
CA SER A 128 12.74 -7.30 -3.32
C SER A 128 13.02 -6.39 -4.51
N ARG A 129 12.47 -6.77 -5.68
CA ARG A 129 12.48 -5.89 -6.85
C ARG A 129 11.72 -4.59 -6.59
N TRP A 130 10.66 -4.65 -5.80
CA TRP A 130 9.87 -3.50 -5.39
C TRP A 130 10.72 -2.43 -4.70
N TYR A 131 11.62 -2.85 -3.80
CA TYR A 131 12.57 -1.96 -3.14
C TYR A 131 13.37 -1.13 -4.17
N ASN A 132 13.92 -1.81 -5.17
CA ASN A 132 14.74 -1.16 -6.21
C ASN A 132 13.93 -0.23 -7.12
N GLN A 133 12.63 -0.47 -7.30
CA GLN A 133 11.77 0.34 -8.15
C GLN A 133 11.26 1.61 -7.46
N THR A 134 11.00 1.57 -6.15
CA THR A 134 10.47 2.72 -5.40
C THR A 134 11.18 2.90 -4.06
N LYS A 135 12.48 3.18 -4.13
CA LYS A 135 13.39 3.18 -2.98
C LYS A 135 12.96 4.07 -1.82
N ASN A 136 12.59 5.32 -2.08
CA ASN A 136 12.20 6.28 -1.01
C ASN A 136 10.96 5.80 -0.24
N ARG A 137 9.93 5.33 -0.95
CA ARG A 137 8.73 4.73 -0.34
C ARG A 137 9.09 3.49 0.45
N ALA A 138 9.90 2.62 -0.15
CA ALA A 138 10.29 1.36 0.47
C ALA A 138 11.09 1.58 1.76
N ASP A 139 12.10 2.45 1.75
CA ASP A 139 12.91 2.80 2.93
C ASP A 139 12.04 3.31 4.08
N ARG A 140 11.06 4.17 3.81
CA ARG A 140 10.12 4.67 4.83
C ARG A 140 9.29 3.54 5.45
N LEU A 141 8.70 2.68 4.62
CA LEU A 141 7.87 1.57 5.11
C LEU A 141 8.69 0.51 5.86
N ILE A 142 9.90 0.21 5.37
CA ILE A 142 10.84 -0.71 6.04
C ILE A 142 11.23 -0.17 7.42
N THR A 143 11.54 1.12 7.52
CA THR A 143 11.87 1.78 8.79
C THR A 143 10.73 1.64 9.79
N ARG A 144 9.50 1.91 9.35
CA ARG A 144 8.30 1.75 10.19
C ARG A 144 8.11 0.30 10.65
N MET A 145 8.30 -0.68 9.75
CA MET A 145 8.23 -2.10 10.11
C MET A 145 9.27 -2.48 11.17
N LYS A 146 10.52 -1.99 11.03
CA LYS A 146 11.60 -2.24 12.01
C LYS A 146 11.30 -1.61 13.38
N ASN A 147 10.73 -0.41 13.41
CA ASN A 147 10.41 0.29 14.67
C ASN A 147 9.38 -0.45 15.53
N ILE A 148 8.50 -1.26 14.93
CA ILE A 148 7.54 -2.10 15.67
C ILE A 148 8.29 -3.14 16.52
N ALA A 149 9.40 -3.70 16.01
CA ALA A 149 10.21 -4.65 16.78
C ALA A 149 10.86 -3.98 18.00
N THR A 150 11.37 -2.75 17.83
CA THR A 150 12.03 -2.01 18.91
C THR A 150 11.07 -1.66 20.05
N ILE A 151 9.84 -1.27 19.72
CA ILE A 151 8.82 -0.94 20.74
C ILE A 151 8.41 -2.21 21.49
N ALA A 152 8.14 -3.31 20.78
CA ALA A 152 7.80 -4.58 21.41
C ALA A 152 8.89 -5.05 22.40
N THR A 153 10.17 -4.83 22.08
CA THR A 153 11.26 -5.16 23.02
C THR A 153 11.30 -4.26 24.25
N LEU A 154 10.90 -2.99 24.15
CA LEU A 154 10.86 -2.06 25.28
C LEU A 154 9.70 -2.38 26.22
N ASP A 155 8.52 -2.71 25.67
CA ASP A 155 7.36 -3.08 26.48
C ASP A 155 7.64 -4.37 27.28
N MET A 156 8.32 -5.36 26.67
CA MET A 156 8.75 -6.58 27.37
C MET A 156 9.78 -6.35 28.48
N ILE A 157 10.52 -5.24 28.46
CA ILE A 157 11.50 -4.90 29.51
C ILE A 157 10.80 -4.16 30.67
N ASN A 158 9.76 -3.38 30.39
CA ASN A 158 9.07 -2.56 31.39
C ASN A 158 7.95 -3.32 32.15
N ASP A 159 7.55 -4.50 31.67
CA ASP A 159 6.60 -5.40 32.34
C ASP A 159 7.27 -6.41 33.29
N VAL A 160 8.54 -6.19 33.66
CA VAL A 160 9.33 -7.01 34.62
C VAL A 160 9.63 -6.23 35.91
#